data_AF-A0A977KB41-F1
#
_entry.id   AF-A0A977KB41-F1
#
_cell.length_a   1.000
_cell.length_b   1.000
_cell.length_c   1.000
_cell.angle_alpha   90.00
_cell.angle_beta   90.00
_cell.angle_gamma   90.00
#
_symmetry.space_group_name_H-M   'P 1'
#
loop_
_entity.id
_entity.type
_entity.pdbx_description
1 polymer ?
#
loop_
_entity_poly.entity_id
_entity_poly.type
_entity_poly.pdbx_seq_one_letter_code
_entity_poly.pdbx_strand_id
1 'polypeptide(L)'
;MGWRKALKRYKEKIMIVGAIALVILMIGETLVMIGRGGVGGAITVEELKKYEYIPPEGNYTIMVFIAPPQTCPICPELVQNITQAVKLVNEVLAQSNTSIRAHVKIFDCANFPHCTSKEAYVNFMINKVSQVPMVFVSYRGFKVPINVVGMSPQQMAQLLLAWLKLMSAAWKPPAKGVAVVYFYDSTHNSTQWQELVKLLKPYNITLVELGCKQYPSNCTNNVVAYATMLVLGLRPENLPMVLIYKDGQLVGYFYLGKQINVVQVAKEIESLLKQ
;
A
#
# COMPACT_ATOMS: atom_id res chain seq x y z
N MET A 1 33.24 -24.09 -58.79
CA MET A 1 31.92 -23.99 -58.11
C MET A 1 31.94 -24.01 -56.57
N GLY A 2 33.04 -24.31 -55.86
CA GLY A 2 33.02 -24.58 -54.41
C GLY A 2 32.50 -23.45 -53.49
N TRP A 3 32.83 -22.18 -53.77
CA TRP A 3 32.59 -21.06 -52.85
C TRP A 3 31.12 -20.84 -52.47
N ARG A 4 30.16 -21.08 -53.37
CA ARG A 4 28.71 -20.95 -53.05
C ARG A 4 28.25 -21.97 -51.99
N LYS A 5 28.81 -23.19 -51.97
CA LYS A 5 28.53 -24.20 -50.92
C LYS A 5 29.15 -23.84 -49.57
N ALA A 6 30.36 -23.26 -49.57
CA ALA A 6 31.00 -22.75 -48.35
C ALA A 6 30.19 -21.59 -47.74
N LEU A 7 29.79 -20.62 -48.57
CA LEU A 7 29.02 -19.45 -48.14
C LEU A 7 27.64 -19.83 -47.56
N LYS A 8 26.97 -20.84 -48.12
CA LYS A 8 25.69 -21.35 -47.58
C LYS A 8 25.88 -21.93 -46.17
N ARG A 9 26.86 -22.82 -45.98
CA ARG A 9 27.19 -23.41 -44.67
C ARG A 9 27.59 -22.35 -43.63
N TYR A 10 28.25 -21.28 -44.05
CA TYR A 10 28.62 -20.18 -43.17
C TYR A 10 27.38 -19.38 -42.70
N LYS A 11 26.44 -19.07 -43.61
CA LYS A 11 25.15 -18.45 -43.26
C LYS A 11 24.29 -19.35 -42.37
N GLU A 12 24.23 -20.66 -42.66
CA GLU A 12 23.51 -21.64 -41.82
C GLU A 12 24.06 -21.67 -40.40
N LYS A 13 25.40 -21.70 -40.21
CA LYS A 13 26.02 -21.60 -38.88
C LYS A 13 25.73 -20.28 -38.17
N ILE A 14 25.77 -19.14 -38.87
CA ILE A 14 25.47 -17.83 -38.27
C ILE A 14 24.00 -17.76 -37.81
N MET A 15 23.05 -18.29 -38.59
CA MET A 15 21.64 -18.32 -38.18
C MET A 15 21.42 -19.24 -36.96
N ILE A 16 22.11 -20.38 -36.87
CA ILE A 16 22.05 -21.27 -35.70
C ILE A 16 22.61 -20.55 -34.45
N VAL A 17 23.77 -19.91 -34.56
CA VAL A 17 24.36 -19.13 -33.44
C VAL A 17 23.47 -17.96 -33.04
N GLY A 18 22.88 -17.25 -34.01
CA GLY A 18 21.93 -16.16 -33.75
C GLY A 18 20.64 -16.63 -33.08
N ALA A 19 20.08 -17.77 -33.48
CA ALA A 19 18.91 -18.36 -32.85
C ALA A 19 19.22 -18.84 -31.42
N ILE A 20 20.38 -19.47 -31.20
CA ILE A 20 20.84 -19.87 -29.85
C ILE A 20 21.04 -18.62 -28.97
N ALA A 21 21.65 -17.55 -29.50
CA ALA A 21 21.80 -16.30 -28.76
C ALA A 21 20.44 -15.65 -28.43
N LEU A 22 19.46 -15.69 -29.35
CA LEU A 22 18.11 -15.18 -29.10
C LEU A 22 17.37 -16.01 -28.01
N VAL A 23 17.51 -17.34 -28.03
CA VAL A 23 16.95 -18.23 -27.01
C VAL A 23 17.64 -18.01 -25.66
N ILE A 24 18.96 -17.82 -25.63
CA ILE A 24 19.71 -17.46 -24.41
C ILE A 24 19.31 -16.08 -23.91
N LEU A 25 18.99 -15.12 -24.78
CA LEU A 25 18.44 -13.82 -24.38
C LEU A 25 17.02 -13.95 -23.81
N MET A 26 16.12 -14.73 -24.42
CA MET A 26 14.75 -14.93 -23.90
C MET A 26 14.73 -15.72 -22.59
N ILE A 27 15.53 -16.79 -22.46
CA ILE A 27 15.71 -17.52 -21.21
C ILE A 27 16.42 -16.61 -20.18
N GLY A 28 17.41 -15.83 -20.61
CA GLY A 28 18.14 -14.88 -19.78
C GLY A 28 17.23 -13.78 -19.22
N GLU A 29 16.40 -13.14 -20.04
CA GLU A 29 15.43 -12.14 -19.58
C GLU A 29 14.33 -12.76 -18.73
N THR A 30 13.89 -13.99 -19.01
CA THR A 30 12.92 -14.69 -18.17
C THR A 30 13.51 -15.01 -16.80
N LEU A 31 14.74 -15.56 -16.74
CA LEU A 31 15.47 -15.80 -15.49
C LEU A 31 15.91 -14.52 -14.79
N VAL A 32 16.11 -13.41 -15.49
CA VAL A 32 16.43 -12.10 -14.90
C VAL A 32 15.18 -11.36 -14.44
N MET A 33 13.99 -11.59 -15.02
CA MET A 33 12.73 -11.13 -14.42
C MET A 33 12.38 -11.97 -13.19
N ILE A 34 12.54 -13.29 -13.24
CA ILE A 34 12.38 -14.19 -12.09
C ILE A 34 13.43 -13.91 -11.00
N GLY A 35 14.67 -13.55 -11.37
CA GLY A 35 15.77 -13.26 -10.44
C GLY A 35 15.87 -11.79 -9.98
N ARG A 36 15.12 -10.86 -10.59
CA ARG A 36 14.95 -9.47 -10.10
C ARG A 36 13.66 -9.30 -9.30
N GLY A 37 12.71 -10.22 -9.41
CA GLY A 37 11.90 -10.61 -8.26
C GLY A 37 12.84 -11.24 -7.23
N GLY A 38 13.31 -10.46 -6.25
CA GLY A 38 14.42 -10.86 -5.40
C GLY A 38 14.19 -12.21 -4.73
N VAL A 39 15.18 -13.12 -4.87
CA VAL A 39 15.18 -14.44 -4.21
C VAL A 39 14.90 -14.23 -2.72
N GLY A 40 13.88 -14.93 -2.21
CA GLY A 40 13.19 -14.59 -0.96
C GLY A 40 14.03 -14.73 0.31
N GLY A 41 14.86 -13.73 0.60
CA GLY A 41 15.25 -13.41 1.98
C GLY A 41 14.00 -12.97 2.75
N ALA A 42 13.86 -13.44 3.99
CA ALA A 42 12.77 -13.00 4.86
C ALA A 42 12.88 -11.48 5.08
N ILE A 43 11.88 -10.72 4.61
CA ILE A 43 11.89 -9.25 4.69
C ILE A 43 11.81 -8.85 6.17
N THR A 44 12.80 -8.08 6.64
CA THR A 44 12.95 -7.75 8.06
C THR A 44 11.86 -6.79 8.53
N VAL A 45 11.63 -6.75 9.85
CA VAL A 45 10.72 -5.79 10.48
C VAL A 45 11.14 -4.35 10.15
N GLU A 46 12.45 -4.09 10.01
CA GLU A 46 13.02 -2.80 9.65
C GLU A 46 12.75 -2.41 8.19
N GLU A 47 12.66 -3.38 7.26
CA GLU A 47 12.22 -3.09 5.90
C GLU A 47 10.70 -2.94 5.80
N LEU A 48 9.91 -3.72 6.56
CA LEU A 48 8.46 -3.59 6.55
C LEU A 48 7.94 -2.30 7.23
N LYS A 49 8.61 -1.85 8.30
CA LYS A 49 8.39 -0.53 8.92
C LYS A 49 8.49 0.63 7.93
N LYS A 50 9.33 0.54 6.88
CA LYS A 50 9.44 1.59 5.83
C LYS A 50 8.14 1.79 5.03
N TYR A 51 7.18 0.87 5.16
CA TYR A 51 5.84 0.92 4.56
C TYR A 51 4.72 1.16 5.59
N GLU A 52 5.08 1.26 6.88
CA GLU A 52 4.21 1.71 7.98
C GLU A 52 4.42 3.21 8.26
N TYR A 53 5.67 3.68 8.13
CA TYR A 53 5.98 5.10 8.01
C TYR A 53 5.53 5.64 6.64
N ILE A 54 5.42 6.97 6.53
CA ILE A 54 5.20 7.65 5.25
C ILE A 54 6.39 7.31 4.32
N PRO A 55 6.18 6.58 3.20
CA PRO A 55 7.27 6.22 2.31
C PRO A 55 7.78 7.47 1.59
N PRO A 56 9.04 7.46 1.08
CA PRO A 56 9.59 8.56 0.29
C PRO A 56 8.63 8.99 -0.84
N GLU A 57 8.46 10.29 -1.00
CA GLU A 57 7.41 10.84 -1.87
C GLU A 57 7.57 10.37 -3.32
N GLY A 58 6.47 9.88 -3.90
CA GLY A 58 6.42 9.32 -5.26
C GLY A 58 6.37 7.79 -5.35
N ASN A 59 6.73 7.03 -4.30
CA ASN A 59 6.72 5.56 -4.37
C ASN A 59 5.33 4.97 -4.05
N TYR A 60 4.63 4.48 -5.08
CA TYR A 60 3.42 3.66 -4.94
C TYR A 60 3.79 2.18 -4.91
N THR A 61 3.55 1.47 -3.81
CA THR A 61 3.98 0.07 -3.65
C THR A 61 2.80 -0.88 -3.57
N ILE A 62 2.82 -1.91 -4.41
CA ILE A 62 1.90 -3.05 -4.40
C ILE A 62 2.64 -4.21 -3.72
N MET A 63 2.15 -4.64 -2.58
CA MET A 63 2.76 -5.68 -1.74
C MET A 63 1.96 -6.96 -1.87
N VAL A 64 2.57 -8.04 -2.37
CA VAL A 64 1.91 -9.31 -2.68
C VAL A 64 2.45 -10.39 -1.75
N PHE A 65 1.63 -10.85 -0.81
CA PHE A 65 1.95 -11.93 0.12
C PHE A 65 1.45 -13.26 -0.45
N ILE A 66 2.36 -14.21 -0.64
CA ILE A 66 2.13 -15.50 -1.31
C ILE A 66 2.67 -16.66 -0.47
N ALA A 67 2.30 -17.87 -0.85
CA ALA A 67 2.93 -19.11 -0.38
C ALA A 67 3.26 -20.00 -1.60
N PRO A 68 4.03 -21.09 -1.44
CA PRO A 68 4.43 -21.97 -2.54
C PRO A 68 3.23 -22.57 -3.28
N PRO A 69 3.37 -22.98 -4.55
CA PRO A 69 2.26 -23.51 -5.35
C PRO A 69 1.50 -24.69 -4.71
N GLN A 70 2.16 -25.46 -3.84
CA GLN A 70 1.57 -26.57 -3.09
C GLN A 70 0.58 -26.11 -2.01
N THR A 71 0.78 -24.92 -1.45
CA THR A 71 -0.09 -24.29 -0.43
C THR A 71 -1.04 -23.27 -1.05
N CYS A 72 -0.61 -22.60 -2.13
CA CYS A 72 -1.36 -21.58 -2.84
C CYS A 72 -1.23 -21.78 -4.37
N PRO A 73 -2.03 -22.66 -4.99
CA PRO A 73 -1.96 -22.95 -6.42
C PRO A 73 -2.16 -21.71 -7.33
N ILE A 74 -2.92 -20.72 -6.84
CA ILE A 74 -3.23 -19.47 -7.57
C ILE A 74 -2.16 -18.38 -7.40
N CYS A 75 -1.21 -18.53 -6.47
CA CYS A 75 -0.20 -17.49 -6.20
C CYS A 75 0.72 -17.17 -7.41
N PRO A 76 1.20 -18.15 -8.21
CA PRO A 76 2.02 -17.85 -9.39
C PRO A 76 1.29 -17.03 -10.45
N GLU A 77 0.03 -17.39 -10.76
CA GLU A 77 -0.80 -16.64 -11.70
C GLU A 77 -1.06 -15.21 -11.20
N LEU A 78 -1.40 -15.07 -9.91
CA LEU A 78 -1.65 -13.76 -9.32
C LEU A 78 -0.41 -12.85 -9.37
N VAL A 79 0.78 -13.39 -9.09
CA VAL A 79 2.06 -12.66 -9.21
C VAL A 79 2.31 -12.20 -10.64
N GLN A 80 2.06 -13.06 -11.63
CA GLN A 80 2.17 -12.70 -13.04
C GLN A 80 1.17 -11.59 -13.42
N ASN A 81 -0.10 -11.73 -13.05
CA ASN A 81 -1.15 -10.77 -13.39
C ASN A 81 -0.92 -9.41 -12.72
N ILE A 82 -0.50 -9.37 -11.46
CA ILE A 82 -0.14 -8.11 -10.76
C ILE A 82 1.11 -7.49 -11.38
N THR A 83 2.12 -8.28 -11.74
CA THR A 83 3.33 -7.76 -12.39
C THR A 83 3.03 -7.14 -13.76
N GLN A 84 2.10 -7.71 -14.52
CA GLN A 84 1.59 -7.12 -15.76
C GLN A 84 0.75 -5.86 -15.48
N ALA A 85 -0.14 -5.89 -14.48
CA ALA A 85 -0.93 -4.74 -14.08
C ALA A 85 -0.07 -3.53 -13.69
N VAL A 86 1.01 -3.76 -12.93
CA VAL A 86 1.95 -2.70 -12.52
C VAL A 86 2.73 -2.10 -13.70
N LYS A 87 2.95 -2.85 -14.80
CA LYS A 87 3.49 -2.26 -16.05
C LYS A 87 2.48 -1.28 -16.67
N LEU A 88 1.22 -1.72 -16.86
CA LEU A 88 0.12 -0.89 -17.37
C LEU A 88 -0.11 0.38 -16.51
N VAL A 89 -0.02 0.26 -15.18
CA VAL A 89 -0.09 1.41 -14.26
C VAL A 89 1.06 2.40 -14.55
N ASN A 90 2.31 1.93 -14.66
CA ASN A 90 3.45 2.81 -14.94
C ASN A 90 3.37 3.48 -16.33
N GLU A 91 2.80 2.82 -17.34
CA GLU A 91 2.55 3.41 -18.66
C GLU A 91 1.60 4.62 -18.56
N VAL A 92 0.51 4.49 -17.78
CA VAL A 92 -0.43 5.60 -17.51
C VAL A 92 0.20 6.71 -16.65
N LEU A 93 1.05 6.36 -15.68
CA LEU A 93 1.77 7.35 -14.87
C LEU A 93 2.80 8.14 -15.70
N ALA A 94 3.50 7.48 -16.63
CA ALA A 94 4.41 8.14 -17.56
C ALA A 94 3.65 9.10 -18.50
N GLN A 95 2.50 8.69 -19.05
CA GLN A 95 1.66 9.54 -19.90
C GLN A 95 1.08 10.77 -19.17
N SER A 96 0.91 10.69 -17.86
CA SER A 96 0.36 11.78 -17.04
C SER A 96 1.42 12.70 -16.41
N ASN A 97 2.69 12.57 -16.82
CA ASN A 97 3.82 13.40 -16.36
C ASN A 97 3.99 13.50 -14.83
N THR A 98 3.55 12.48 -14.09
CA THR A 98 3.73 12.44 -12.64
C THR A 98 5.08 11.84 -12.25
N SER A 99 5.65 12.29 -11.13
CA SER A 99 6.83 11.68 -10.51
C SER A 99 6.54 10.35 -9.83
N ILE A 100 5.26 9.99 -9.66
CA ILE A 100 4.83 8.75 -9.01
C ILE A 100 5.23 7.53 -9.84
N ARG A 101 5.79 6.51 -9.20
CA ARG A 101 6.12 5.21 -9.81
C ARG A 101 5.47 4.07 -9.05
N ALA A 102 4.93 3.10 -9.79
CA ALA A 102 4.32 1.90 -9.23
C ALA A 102 5.33 0.76 -9.15
N HIS A 103 5.46 0.14 -7.98
CA HIS A 103 6.42 -0.92 -7.70
C HIS A 103 5.71 -2.16 -7.16
N VAL A 104 6.03 -3.34 -7.68
CA VAL A 104 5.60 -4.61 -7.07
C VAL A 104 6.68 -5.13 -6.12
N LYS A 105 6.26 -5.61 -4.95
CA LYS A 105 7.10 -6.28 -3.94
C LYS A 105 6.40 -7.59 -3.56
N ILE A 106 7.11 -8.71 -3.64
CA ILE A 106 6.58 -10.06 -3.40
C ILE A 106 7.16 -10.60 -2.09
N PHE A 107 6.32 -11.23 -1.28
CA PHE A 107 6.63 -11.75 0.06
C PHE A 107 6.22 -13.22 0.10
N ASP A 108 7.18 -14.15 -0.03
CA ASP A 108 6.91 -15.59 -0.02
C ASP A 108 6.97 -16.19 1.40
N CYS A 109 6.02 -17.07 1.70
CA CYS A 109 5.77 -17.66 3.02
C CYS A 109 6.16 -19.13 3.07
N ALA A 110 7.27 -19.50 2.43
CA ALA A 110 7.60 -20.87 2.01
C ALA A 110 7.64 -21.95 3.10
N ASN A 111 7.67 -21.59 4.39
CA ASN A 111 7.70 -22.52 5.52
C ASN A 111 6.74 -22.08 6.64
N PHE A 112 5.43 -22.01 6.36
CA PHE A 112 4.41 -21.54 7.30
C PHE A 112 3.25 -22.53 7.55
N PRO A 113 3.19 -23.13 8.75
CA PRO A 113 1.94 -23.40 9.46
C PRO A 113 1.44 -22.09 10.08
N HIS A 114 2.22 -21.54 11.03
CA HIS A 114 2.12 -20.14 11.48
C HIS A 114 3.50 -19.42 11.52
N CYS A 115 4.31 -19.74 10.50
CA CYS A 115 5.42 -18.93 9.79
C CYS A 115 6.63 -19.02 10.87
N THR A 116 7.78 -19.57 10.45
CA THR A 116 8.88 -20.07 11.30
C THR A 116 9.98 -19.08 11.71
N SER A 117 9.85 -17.77 11.47
CA SER A 117 10.75 -16.73 12.03
C SER A 117 9.98 -15.67 12.81
N LYS A 118 10.62 -15.07 13.84
CA LYS A 118 9.99 -14.03 14.66
C LYS A 118 9.63 -12.79 13.84
N GLU A 119 10.50 -12.37 12.92
CA GLU A 119 10.24 -11.26 12.00
C GLU A 119 9.03 -11.56 11.13
N ALA A 120 9.01 -12.71 10.46
CA ALA A 120 7.91 -13.10 9.59
C ALA A 120 6.57 -13.23 10.34
N TYR A 121 6.59 -13.70 11.59
CA TYR A 121 5.41 -13.77 12.46
C TYR A 121 4.90 -12.38 12.83
N VAL A 122 5.79 -11.48 13.26
CA VAL A 122 5.47 -10.07 13.55
C VAL A 122 4.93 -9.36 12.30
N ASN A 123 5.55 -9.59 11.15
CA ASN A 123 5.14 -9.04 9.86
C ASN A 123 3.70 -9.46 9.48
N PHE A 124 3.33 -10.72 9.71
CA PHE A 124 1.98 -11.23 9.47
C PHE A 124 0.96 -10.69 10.47
N MET A 125 1.33 -10.62 11.76
CA MET A 125 0.46 -10.14 12.84
C MET A 125 0.15 -8.65 12.74
N ILE A 126 1.16 -7.78 12.53
CA ILE A 126 0.96 -6.33 12.38
C ILE A 126 0.04 -6.03 11.19
N ASN A 127 0.21 -6.77 10.09
CA ASN A 127 -0.55 -6.56 8.86
C ASN A 127 -1.86 -7.38 8.80
N LYS A 128 -2.20 -8.11 9.88
CA LYS A 128 -3.43 -8.92 10.01
C LYS A 128 -3.66 -9.88 8.83
N VAL A 129 -2.58 -10.46 8.29
CA VAL A 129 -2.64 -11.34 7.11
C VAL A 129 -3.12 -12.73 7.52
N SER A 130 -4.43 -12.91 7.60
CA SER A 130 -5.08 -14.17 8.00
C SER A 130 -5.14 -15.25 6.91
N GLN A 131 -4.83 -14.90 5.66
CA GLN A 131 -4.93 -15.76 4.49
C GLN A 131 -3.92 -15.35 3.42
N VAL A 132 -3.55 -16.29 2.55
CA VAL A 132 -2.76 -16.06 1.33
C VAL A 132 -3.51 -16.61 0.10
N PRO A 133 -3.45 -15.95 -1.07
CA PRO A 133 -2.72 -14.71 -1.31
C PRO A 133 -3.39 -13.49 -0.67
N MET A 134 -2.58 -12.50 -0.29
CA MET A 134 -3.06 -11.20 0.20
C MET A 134 -2.30 -10.09 -0.53
N VAL A 135 -3.02 -9.03 -0.93
CA VAL A 135 -2.42 -7.90 -1.63
C VAL A 135 -2.72 -6.62 -0.88
N PHE A 136 -1.70 -5.80 -0.67
CA PHE A 136 -1.85 -4.44 -0.14
C PHE A 136 -1.35 -3.42 -1.14
N VAL A 137 -1.98 -2.25 -1.13
CA VAL A 137 -1.48 -1.05 -1.79
C VAL A 137 -0.99 -0.06 -0.72
N SER A 138 0.17 0.53 -0.93
CA SER A 138 0.83 1.43 0.03
C SER A 138 1.29 2.72 -0.64
N TYR A 139 0.88 3.87 -0.07
CA TYR A 139 1.20 5.20 -0.58
C TYR A 139 0.99 6.26 0.51
N ARG A 140 1.88 7.27 0.61
CA ARG A 140 1.76 8.44 1.52
C ARG A 140 1.47 8.13 3.01
N GLY A 141 1.85 6.95 3.49
CA GLY A 141 1.64 6.48 4.88
C GLY A 141 0.38 5.64 5.05
N PHE A 142 -0.39 5.44 3.98
CA PHE A 142 -1.51 4.52 3.96
C PHE A 142 -1.08 3.12 3.52
N LYS A 143 -1.83 2.11 3.99
CA LYS A 143 -1.68 0.71 3.60
C LYS A 143 -3.06 0.05 3.60
N VAL A 144 -3.56 -0.31 2.42
CA VAL A 144 -4.93 -0.80 2.22
C VAL A 144 -4.91 -2.22 1.66
N PRO A 145 -5.59 -3.21 2.28
CA PRO A 145 -5.75 -4.52 1.68
C PRO A 145 -6.73 -4.46 0.50
N ILE A 146 -6.41 -5.15 -0.59
CA ILE A 146 -7.25 -5.22 -1.80
C ILE A 146 -7.45 -6.68 -2.22
N ASN A 147 -8.67 -7.03 -2.62
CA ASN A 147 -8.93 -8.30 -3.29
C ASN A 147 -8.81 -8.10 -4.82
N VAL A 148 -7.95 -8.91 -5.44
CA VAL A 148 -7.68 -8.93 -6.89
C VAL A 148 -7.71 -10.36 -7.45
N VAL A 149 -8.10 -11.36 -6.65
CA VAL A 149 -8.15 -12.76 -7.07
C VAL A 149 -9.21 -12.92 -8.16
N GLY A 150 -8.84 -13.57 -9.27
CA GLY A 150 -9.72 -13.76 -10.43
C GLY A 150 -9.88 -12.55 -11.36
N MET A 151 -9.16 -11.43 -11.10
CA MET A 151 -9.16 -10.27 -11.99
C MET A 151 -8.12 -10.42 -13.12
N SER A 152 -8.41 -9.84 -14.29
CA SER A 152 -7.42 -9.70 -15.37
C SER A 152 -6.38 -8.61 -15.03
N PRO A 153 -5.19 -8.62 -15.68
CA PRO A 153 -4.18 -7.56 -15.51
C PRO A 153 -4.71 -6.14 -15.76
N GLN A 154 -5.67 -5.99 -16.70
CA GLN A 154 -6.30 -4.71 -17.01
C GLN A 154 -7.27 -4.26 -15.91
N GLN A 155 -8.08 -5.19 -15.37
CA GLN A 155 -8.96 -4.90 -14.23
C GLN A 155 -8.16 -4.55 -12.97
N MET A 156 -7.08 -5.29 -12.71
CA MET A 156 -6.12 -4.97 -11.65
C MET A 156 -5.50 -3.59 -11.86
N ALA A 157 -5.04 -3.24 -13.06
CA ALA A 157 -4.44 -1.93 -13.34
C ALA A 157 -5.44 -0.78 -13.11
N GLN A 158 -6.70 -0.93 -13.53
CA GLN A 158 -7.77 0.03 -13.27
C GLN A 158 -8.04 0.20 -11.77
N LEU A 159 -8.12 -0.90 -11.01
CA LEU A 159 -8.31 -0.88 -9.56
C LEU A 159 -7.11 -0.22 -8.84
N LEU A 160 -5.88 -0.52 -9.27
CA LEU A 160 -4.65 0.09 -8.74
C LEU A 160 -4.59 1.60 -9.01
N LEU A 161 -5.04 2.06 -10.18
CA LEU A 161 -5.15 3.50 -10.49
C LEU A 161 -6.25 4.19 -9.69
N ALA A 162 -7.40 3.53 -9.48
CA ALA A 162 -8.47 4.04 -8.64
C ALA A 162 -8.02 4.21 -7.18
N TRP A 163 -7.32 3.22 -6.63
CA TRP A 163 -6.72 3.30 -5.29
C TRP A 163 -5.64 4.38 -5.17
N LEU A 164 -4.79 4.55 -6.18
CA LEU A 164 -3.81 5.62 -6.22
C LEU A 164 -4.48 7.01 -6.22
N LYS A 165 -5.57 7.17 -6.98
CA LYS A 165 -6.37 8.41 -7.00
C LYS A 165 -6.98 8.72 -5.63
N LEU A 166 -7.52 7.71 -4.95
CA LEU A 166 -8.07 7.85 -3.58
C LEU A 166 -6.96 8.22 -2.57
N MET A 167 -5.86 7.47 -2.50
CA MET A 167 -4.75 7.77 -1.58
C MET A 167 -3.99 9.05 -1.92
N SER A 168 -4.12 9.59 -3.14
CA SER A 168 -3.62 10.93 -3.50
C SER A 168 -4.54 12.04 -2.97
N ALA A 169 -5.85 11.82 -2.98
CA ALA A 169 -6.85 12.78 -2.47
C ALA A 169 -6.99 12.75 -0.94
N ALA A 170 -6.69 11.63 -0.28
CA ALA A 170 -6.75 11.50 1.17
C ALA A 170 -5.74 12.38 1.92
N TRP A 171 -6.07 12.78 3.15
CA TRP A 171 -5.22 13.56 4.04
C TRP A 171 -4.08 12.69 4.58
N LYS A 172 -2.81 13.01 4.26
CA LYS A 172 -1.67 12.33 4.87
C LYS A 172 -1.35 12.96 6.25
N PRO A 173 -0.98 12.17 7.27
CA PRO A 173 -0.43 12.72 8.50
C PRO A 173 0.90 13.45 8.25
N PRO A 174 1.31 14.38 9.12
CA PRO A 174 2.63 15.00 9.04
C PRO A 174 3.72 13.96 9.37
N ALA A 175 4.85 14.05 8.68
CA ALA A 175 5.97 13.12 8.86
C ALA A 175 6.78 13.35 10.16
N LYS A 176 6.47 14.41 10.90
CA LYS A 176 7.07 14.74 12.20
C LYS A 176 6.06 15.44 13.11
N GLY A 177 6.20 15.24 14.42
CA GLY A 177 5.35 15.84 15.44
C GLY A 177 4.02 15.11 15.63
N VAL A 178 3.15 15.68 16.47
CA VAL A 178 1.84 15.09 16.80
C VAL A 178 0.74 15.73 15.96
N ALA A 179 -0.21 14.91 15.51
CA ALA A 179 -1.44 15.35 14.85
C ALA A 179 -2.67 14.67 15.47
N VAL A 180 -3.79 15.38 15.50
CA VAL A 180 -5.06 14.89 16.03
C VAL A 180 -6.13 15.14 14.98
N VAL A 181 -6.74 14.05 14.50
CA VAL A 181 -7.71 14.06 13.40
C VAL A 181 -9.06 13.68 13.94
N TYR A 182 -10.04 14.55 13.76
CA TYR A 182 -11.41 14.34 14.18
C TYR A 182 -12.31 14.06 12.98
N PHE A 183 -12.91 12.87 12.96
CA PHE A 183 -13.90 12.44 11.96
C PHE A 183 -15.30 12.48 12.57
N TYR A 184 -16.27 13.02 11.83
CA TYR A 184 -17.62 13.24 12.34
C TYR A 184 -18.68 13.21 11.23
N ASP A 185 -19.91 12.88 11.62
CA ASP A 185 -21.07 13.08 10.76
C ASP A 185 -21.64 14.50 10.93
N SER A 186 -22.38 14.99 9.93
CA SER A 186 -22.94 16.34 9.96
C SER A 186 -24.12 16.55 10.90
N THR A 187 -24.57 15.52 11.63
CA THR A 187 -25.54 15.66 12.72
C THR A 187 -24.85 15.93 14.06
N HIS A 188 -23.53 15.76 14.15
CA HIS A 188 -22.79 15.87 15.40
C HIS A 188 -22.04 17.19 15.57
N ASN A 189 -22.69 18.17 16.22
CA ASN A 189 -22.05 19.42 16.66
C ASN A 189 -21.30 19.20 17.99
N SER A 190 -19.99 18.93 17.94
CA SER A 190 -19.22 18.64 19.15
C SER A 190 -18.62 19.89 19.80
N THR A 191 -19.31 20.40 20.83
CA THR A 191 -18.72 21.34 21.81
C THR A 191 -17.42 20.77 22.40
N GLN A 192 -17.37 19.45 22.60
CA GLN A 192 -16.23 18.74 23.17
C GLN A 192 -15.00 18.71 22.24
N TRP A 193 -15.19 18.72 20.91
CA TRP A 193 -14.08 18.94 19.98
C TRP A 193 -13.53 20.37 20.12
N GLN A 194 -14.39 21.38 20.26
CA GLN A 194 -13.94 22.75 20.51
C GLN A 194 -13.21 22.90 21.85
N GLU A 195 -13.61 22.16 22.88
CA GLU A 195 -12.89 22.07 24.17
C GLU A 195 -11.53 21.40 24.01
N LEU A 196 -11.45 20.27 23.31
CA LEU A 196 -10.18 19.60 23.01
C LEU A 196 -9.24 20.51 22.20
N VAL A 197 -9.75 21.19 21.17
CA VAL A 197 -8.98 22.17 20.38
C VAL A 197 -8.44 23.31 21.26
N LYS A 198 -9.24 23.84 22.21
CA LYS A 198 -8.77 24.87 23.17
C LYS A 198 -7.65 24.35 24.07
N LEU A 199 -7.78 23.13 24.59
CA LEU A 199 -6.77 22.49 25.46
C LEU A 199 -5.47 22.16 24.72
N LEU A 200 -5.57 21.77 23.45
CA LEU A 200 -4.41 21.36 22.66
C LEU A 200 -3.66 22.51 21.98
N LYS A 201 -4.33 23.65 21.74
CA LYS A 201 -3.75 24.84 21.07
C LYS A 201 -2.40 25.37 21.63
N PRO A 202 -2.09 25.28 22.94
CA PRO A 202 -0.77 25.69 23.46
C PRO A 202 0.38 24.75 23.04
N TYR A 203 0.05 23.50 22.71
CA TYR A 203 1.00 22.50 22.24
C TYR A 203 1.08 22.58 20.70
N ASN A 204 2.28 22.45 20.12
CA ASN A 204 2.50 22.60 18.67
C ASN A 204 2.03 21.36 17.89
N ILE A 205 0.71 21.18 17.79
CA ILE A 205 0.02 19.99 17.29
C ILE A 205 -0.78 20.33 16.03
N THR A 206 -0.76 19.44 15.05
CA THR A 206 -1.58 19.57 13.84
C THR A 206 -3.01 19.08 14.12
N LEU A 207 -3.93 20.00 14.37
CA LEU A 207 -5.36 19.70 14.59
C LEU A 207 -6.12 19.70 13.27
N VAL A 208 -6.91 18.65 12.99
CA VAL A 208 -7.58 18.44 11.70
C VAL A 208 -9.01 17.92 11.91
N GLU A 209 -9.95 18.40 11.10
CA GLU A 209 -11.38 18.08 11.20
C GLU A 209 -11.91 17.65 9.81
N LEU A 210 -12.54 16.48 9.73
CA LEU A 210 -12.93 15.79 8.49
C LEU A 210 -14.39 15.28 8.59
N GLY A 211 -15.33 16.04 8.02
CA GLY A 211 -16.77 15.78 8.12
C GLY A 211 -17.42 15.24 6.84
N CYS A 212 -18.42 14.37 7.00
CA CYS A 212 -19.29 13.86 5.92
C CYS A 212 -20.76 13.85 6.36
N LYS A 213 -21.72 14.13 5.47
CA LYS A 213 -23.14 14.22 5.87
C LYS A 213 -23.85 12.86 5.89
N GLN A 214 -23.72 12.12 6.98
CA GLN A 214 -24.37 10.83 7.28
C GLN A 214 -24.00 9.64 6.36
N TYR A 215 -23.74 9.85 5.07
CA TYR A 215 -23.37 8.83 4.10
C TYR A 215 -22.24 9.29 3.17
N PRO A 216 -21.41 8.36 2.65
CA PRO A 216 -20.46 8.56 1.56
C PRO A 216 -20.95 9.44 0.38
N SER A 217 -22.20 9.23 -0.05
CA SER A 217 -22.82 9.94 -1.17
C SER A 217 -23.10 11.43 -0.89
N ASN A 218 -23.14 11.82 0.38
CA ASN A 218 -23.62 13.13 0.84
C ASN A 218 -22.49 14.00 1.43
N CYS A 219 -21.22 13.64 1.24
CA CYS A 219 -20.05 14.45 1.64
C CYS A 219 -19.90 15.73 0.78
N THR A 220 -20.86 16.67 0.89
CA THR A 220 -20.91 17.92 0.13
C THR A 220 -19.60 18.70 0.30
N ASN A 221 -18.80 18.76 -0.78
CA ASN A 221 -17.54 19.49 -0.91
C ASN A 221 -16.35 19.03 -0.03
N ASN A 222 -16.28 17.76 0.42
CA ASN A 222 -15.05 17.26 1.04
C ASN A 222 -14.61 15.85 0.55
N VAL A 223 -14.02 15.84 -0.65
CA VAL A 223 -13.38 14.66 -1.26
C VAL A 223 -12.24 14.11 -0.38
N VAL A 224 -11.52 14.99 0.33
CA VAL A 224 -10.41 14.61 1.21
C VAL A 224 -10.91 13.78 2.39
N ALA A 225 -11.95 14.23 3.09
CA ALA A 225 -12.57 13.50 4.20
C ALA A 225 -13.03 12.10 3.76
N TYR A 226 -13.80 12.03 2.65
CA TYR A 226 -14.30 10.76 2.13
C TYR A 226 -13.18 9.80 1.70
N ALA A 227 -12.19 10.29 0.94
CA ALA A 227 -11.06 9.46 0.52
C ALA A 227 -10.24 8.96 1.71
N THR A 228 -10.07 9.78 2.75
CA THR A 228 -9.36 9.39 3.98
C THR A 228 -10.15 8.33 4.76
N MET A 229 -11.48 8.47 4.89
CA MET A 229 -12.33 7.44 5.50
C MET A 229 -12.21 6.10 4.77
N LEU A 230 -12.37 6.08 3.44
CA LEU A 230 -12.25 4.86 2.63
C LEU A 230 -10.90 4.17 2.81
N VAL A 231 -9.82 4.93 2.75
CA VAL A 231 -8.44 4.42 2.83
C VAL A 231 -8.09 3.91 4.24
N LEU A 232 -8.68 4.49 5.29
CA LEU A 232 -8.57 4.01 6.67
C LEU A 232 -9.60 2.92 7.03
N GLY A 233 -10.49 2.54 6.10
CA GLY A 233 -11.57 1.57 6.34
C GLY A 233 -12.68 2.06 7.30
N LEU A 234 -12.74 3.37 7.57
CA LEU A 234 -13.71 3.99 8.47
C LEU A 234 -15.09 4.04 7.82
N ARG A 235 -16.09 3.60 8.57
CA ARG A 235 -17.50 3.58 8.16
C ARG A 235 -18.33 4.60 8.95
N PRO A 236 -19.54 4.98 8.49
CA PRO A 236 -20.39 5.91 9.24
C PRO A 236 -20.69 5.46 10.68
N GLU A 237 -20.88 4.15 10.93
CA GLU A 237 -21.11 3.61 12.28
C GLU A 237 -19.89 3.68 13.21
N ASN A 238 -18.73 4.14 12.72
CA ASN A 238 -17.53 4.38 13.52
C ASN A 238 -17.42 5.85 13.99
N LEU A 239 -18.31 6.73 13.54
CA LEU A 239 -18.27 8.16 13.85
C LEU A 239 -19.13 8.49 15.08
N PRO A 240 -18.79 9.55 15.84
CA PRO A 240 -17.59 10.37 15.71
C PRO A 240 -16.35 9.64 16.23
N MET A 241 -15.17 10.00 15.71
CA MET A 241 -13.89 9.37 16.04
C MET A 241 -12.77 10.40 16.13
N VAL A 242 -11.86 10.25 17.08
CA VAL A 242 -10.54 10.92 17.07
C VAL A 242 -9.45 9.89 16.79
N LEU A 243 -8.53 10.23 15.88
CA LEU A 243 -7.27 9.52 15.66
C LEU A 243 -6.10 10.41 16.10
N ILE A 244 -5.10 9.83 16.79
CA ILE A 244 -3.87 10.51 17.17
C ILE A 244 -2.71 9.90 16.38
N TYR A 245 -1.95 10.75 15.70
CA TYR A 245 -0.73 10.39 15.00
C TYR A 245 0.50 11.03 15.66
N LYS A 246 1.61 10.30 15.69
CA LYS A 246 2.94 10.83 16.04
C LYS A 246 3.95 10.39 14.96
N ASP A 247 4.69 11.35 14.41
CA ASP A 247 5.73 11.13 13.39
C ASP A 247 5.25 10.27 12.20
N GLY A 248 4.00 10.51 11.77
CA GLY A 248 3.32 9.80 10.69
C GLY A 248 2.60 8.49 11.09
N GLN A 249 2.90 7.89 12.25
CA GLN A 249 2.27 6.66 12.72
C GLN A 249 0.98 6.92 13.48
N LEU A 250 -0.05 6.10 13.30
CA LEU A 250 -1.23 6.08 14.16
C LEU A 250 -0.85 5.47 15.52
N VAL A 251 -0.97 6.25 16.61
CA VAL A 251 -0.55 5.85 17.97
C VAL A 251 -1.71 5.72 18.96
N GLY A 252 -2.87 6.30 18.67
CA GLY A 252 -4.07 6.19 19.50
C GLY A 252 -5.35 6.45 18.70
N TYR A 253 -6.48 5.90 19.15
CA TYR A 253 -7.80 6.17 18.57
C TYR A 253 -8.90 6.12 19.63
N PHE A 254 -9.93 6.93 19.43
CA PHE A 254 -11.07 7.05 20.32
C PHE A 254 -12.38 7.02 19.52
N TYR A 255 -13.19 5.99 19.73
CA TYR A 255 -14.61 6.03 19.37
C TYR A 255 -15.33 6.94 20.35
N LEU A 256 -16.02 7.97 19.86
CA LEU A 256 -16.58 9.02 20.70
C LEU A 256 -18.04 8.78 21.10
N GLY A 257 -18.73 7.85 20.42
CA GLY A 257 -20.12 7.50 20.70
C GLY A 257 -21.01 8.75 20.77
N LYS A 258 -21.65 8.98 21.92
CA LYS A 258 -22.41 10.22 22.19
C LYS A 258 -21.61 11.29 22.95
N GLN A 259 -20.45 11.00 23.52
CA GLN A 259 -19.66 11.94 24.33
C GLN A 259 -18.15 11.63 24.29
N ILE A 260 -17.34 12.62 23.88
CA ILE A 260 -15.88 12.61 23.99
C ILE A 260 -15.46 12.71 25.47
N ASN A 261 -14.64 11.79 25.95
CA ASN A 261 -13.89 12.00 27.20
C ASN A 261 -12.67 12.89 26.94
N VAL A 262 -12.90 14.20 26.80
CA VAL A 262 -11.89 15.21 26.43
C VAL A 262 -10.63 15.11 27.31
N VAL A 263 -10.80 14.87 28.61
CA VAL A 263 -9.71 14.75 29.59
C VAL A 263 -8.83 13.52 29.32
N GLN A 264 -9.41 12.41 28.86
CA GLN A 264 -8.64 11.21 28.51
C GLN A 264 -7.82 11.43 27.24
N VAL A 265 -8.44 11.99 26.19
CA VAL A 265 -7.75 12.29 24.92
C VAL A 265 -6.60 13.28 25.14
N ALA A 266 -6.84 14.35 25.92
CA ALA A 266 -5.80 15.32 26.26
C ALA A 266 -4.63 14.69 27.05
N LYS A 267 -4.91 13.81 28.03
CA LYS A 267 -3.86 13.11 28.80
C LYS A 267 -3.00 12.18 27.95
N GLU A 268 -3.60 11.47 26.99
CA GLU A 268 -2.85 10.59 26.09
C GLU A 268 -1.90 11.39 25.19
N ILE A 269 -2.37 12.54 24.68
CA ILE A 269 -1.56 13.48 23.91
C ILE A 269 -0.44 14.09 24.76
N GLU A 270 -0.72 14.53 25.99
CA GLU A 270 0.31 15.02 26.92
C GLU A 270 1.35 13.96 27.30
N SER A 271 1.01 12.67 27.25
CA SER A 271 1.97 11.58 27.41
C SER A 271 2.87 11.46 26.18
N LEU A 272 2.30 11.50 24.97
CA LEU A 272 3.01 11.43 23.69
C LEU A 272 3.95 12.62 23.45
N LEU A 273 3.67 13.80 24.03
CA LEU A 273 4.53 14.99 24.00
C LEU A 273 5.75 14.91 24.93
N LYS A 274 5.78 13.98 25.89
CA LYS A 274 6.85 13.83 26.90
C LYS A 274 7.84 12.70 26.55
N GLN A 275 7.75 12.17 25.32
CA GLN A 275 8.53 11.05 24.77
C GLN A 275 9.31 11.49 23.52
#